data_AF-A0A528A4X5-F1
#
_entry.id   AF-A0A528A4X5-F1
#
_cell.length_a   1.000
_cell.length_b   1.000
_cell.length_c   1.000
_cell.angle_alpha   90.00
_cell.angle_beta   90.00
_cell.angle_gamma   90.00
#
_symmetry.space_group_name_H-M   'P 1'
#
loop_
_entity.id
_entity.type
_entity.pdbx_description
1 polymer ?
#
loop_
_entity_poly.entity_id
_entity_poly.type
_entity_poly.pdbx_seq_one_letter_code
_entity_poly.pdbx_strand_id
1 'polypeptide(L)'
;MRMLRGPLAAAALACSVMVLPIDLAAHAADRRIDVSNPSVHRIFLPMSQSVTVQVNATLGDIVVGDEKIADAQPMTDRTLYVIGKTAGTTTVNLFSEDKRSLGVIQIEVGVDVSDMAQAIRQVAPNSRIDIGSINGKVRLGGHVKDGATLAAIMEVAQQYGPDAIINAVTVDDSQQVNLEVRVLEAKRNAGRDLGVSIRSTNGSGTTRTGTGIAAVDEDNVVLGPGGLLTGLLSNTNPFAALITRVIDSNIKVDLIIEALEAKGVVRTLAEPNLTTLSGEVASFNAGGEVPIRTDEGDGEISVEFKQFGVNLLFTPVVLANDKINIRLAPEVSDLTGFTTAGDPIFTNRKLSTVVELRDGQSFAVGGLLSSKNTKIQQQVPWLGQVPIVGTLFRNSSNQKEETELVVIVTPRIVRPVKP
;
A
#
# COMPACT_ATOMS: atom_id res chain seq x y z
N MET A 1 81.10 -19.24 8.16
CA MET A 1 80.65 -20.65 8.24
C MET A 1 79.74 -20.90 7.03
N ARG A 2 80.19 -21.79 6.12
CA ARG A 2 79.45 -22.52 5.05
C ARG A 2 78.34 -21.77 4.26
N MET A 3 78.59 -21.34 3.02
CA MET A 3 78.49 -22.11 1.75
C MET A 3 77.08 -22.65 1.42
N LEU A 4 76.46 -22.16 0.34
CA LEU A 4 76.21 -22.87 -0.94
C LEU A 4 75.55 -21.89 -1.95
N ARG A 5 76.20 -21.58 -3.09
CA ARG A 5 75.84 -21.98 -4.49
C ARG A 5 74.48 -21.45 -4.97
N GLY A 6 74.27 -20.75 -6.08
CA GLY A 6 74.96 -20.55 -7.37
C GLY A 6 73.95 -19.87 -8.34
N PRO A 7 74.30 -19.51 -9.59
CA PRO A 7 73.87 -18.24 -10.21
C PRO A 7 72.98 -18.35 -11.47
N LEU A 8 72.54 -17.17 -11.96
CA LEU A 8 72.31 -16.78 -13.38
C LEU A 8 71.30 -17.58 -14.23
N ALA A 9 70.25 -16.89 -14.71
CA ALA A 9 69.96 -16.78 -16.14
C ALA A 9 68.76 -15.87 -16.40
N ALA A 10 69.00 -14.75 -17.09
CA ALA A 10 67.99 -13.97 -17.77
C ALA A 10 67.50 -14.72 -19.01
N ALA A 11 66.19 -14.81 -19.21
CA ALA A 11 65.60 -15.20 -20.48
C ALA A 11 64.39 -14.31 -20.75
N ALA A 12 64.54 -13.43 -21.75
CA ALA A 12 63.49 -12.61 -22.31
C ALA A 12 62.47 -13.50 -23.03
N LEU A 13 61.19 -13.42 -22.64
CA LEU A 13 60.09 -14.06 -23.35
C LEU A 13 59.41 -13.01 -24.23
N ALA A 14 59.60 -13.15 -25.54
CA ALA A 14 58.90 -12.39 -26.56
C ALA A 14 57.42 -12.81 -26.60
N CYS A 15 56.52 -11.89 -26.25
CA CYS A 15 55.08 -12.06 -26.48
C CYS A 15 54.76 -11.79 -27.95
N SER A 16 54.64 -12.84 -28.75
CA SER A 16 54.00 -12.80 -30.06
C SER A 16 52.48 -12.69 -29.88
N VAL A 17 51.91 -11.53 -30.21
CA VAL A 17 50.46 -11.30 -30.28
C VAL A 17 49.90 -12.04 -31.49
N MET A 18 49.11 -13.08 -31.24
CA MET A 18 48.36 -13.81 -32.26
C MET A 18 46.98 -13.14 -32.37
N VAL A 19 46.78 -12.34 -33.42
CA VAL A 19 45.47 -11.75 -33.76
C VAL A 19 44.63 -12.85 -34.42
N LEU A 20 43.62 -13.35 -33.71
CA LEU A 20 42.56 -14.18 -34.27
C LEU A 20 41.42 -13.26 -34.74
N PRO A 21 40.90 -13.42 -35.97
CA PRO A 21 39.69 -12.72 -36.40
C PRO A 21 38.48 -13.31 -35.66
N ILE A 22 37.69 -12.45 -35.03
CA ILE A 22 36.38 -12.78 -34.47
C ILE A 22 35.37 -12.63 -35.61
N ASP A 23 34.97 -13.76 -36.20
CA ASP A 23 33.82 -13.79 -37.10
C ASP A 23 32.53 -13.60 -36.29
N LEU A 24 31.95 -12.39 -36.37
CA LEU A 24 30.59 -12.12 -35.92
C LEU A 24 29.59 -12.67 -36.95
N ALA A 25 29.34 -13.98 -36.91
CA ALA A 25 28.19 -14.58 -37.57
C ALA A 25 26.95 -14.39 -36.69
N ALA A 26 26.02 -13.55 -37.16
CA ALA A 26 24.68 -13.43 -36.59
C ALA A 26 24.00 -14.81 -36.60
N HIS A 27 23.75 -15.37 -35.42
CA HIS A 27 23.09 -16.66 -35.27
C HIS A 27 21.57 -16.46 -35.47
N ALA A 28 21.09 -16.73 -36.69
CA ALA A 28 19.71 -17.16 -36.87
C ALA A 28 19.53 -18.49 -36.11
N ALA A 29 18.47 -18.60 -35.30
CA ALA A 29 18.22 -19.76 -34.46
C ALA A 29 17.76 -20.96 -35.32
N ASP A 30 18.71 -21.71 -35.88
CA ASP A 30 18.43 -22.96 -36.58
C ASP A 30 17.87 -24.01 -35.59
N ARG A 31 16.60 -24.41 -35.78
CA ARG A 31 16.03 -25.59 -35.10
C ARG A 31 16.11 -26.81 -36.01
N ARG A 32 16.83 -27.84 -35.56
CA ARG A 32 16.87 -29.17 -36.19
C ARG A 32 15.71 -30.03 -35.69
N ILE A 33 14.96 -30.61 -36.61
CA ILE A 33 13.84 -31.50 -36.33
C ILE A 33 14.10 -32.86 -36.98
N ASP A 34 14.07 -33.93 -36.19
CA ASP A 34 14.22 -35.30 -36.67
C ASP A 34 12.85 -35.82 -37.17
N VAL A 35 12.73 -36.06 -38.47
CA VAL A 35 11.50 -36.51 -39.11
C VAL A 35 11.51 -38.02 -39.41
N SER A 36 12.41 -38.80 -38.79
CA SER A 36 12.52 -40.25 -39.01
C SER A 36 11.39 -41.07 -38.36
N ASN A 37 10.61 -40.46 -37.46
CA ASN A 37 9.44 -41.05 -36.84
C ASN A 37 8.28 -40.05 -37.00
N PRO A 38 7.07 -40.46 -37.45
CA PRO A 38 5.93 -39.55 -37.66
C PRO A 38 5.42 -39.01 -36.32
N SER A 39 6.14 -38.02 -35.81
CA SER A 39 5.86 -37.31 -34.57
C SER A 39 5.49 -35.88 -34.94
N VAL A 40 4.41 -35.39 -34.33
CA VAL A 40 3.91 -34.04 -34.58
C VAL A 40 4.83 -33.06 -33.87
N HIS A 41 5.61 -32.31 -34.66
CA HIS A 41 6.50 -31.29 -34.12
C HIS A 41 5.76 -29.96 -34.00
N ARG A 42 5.71 -29.38 -32.80
CA ARG A 42 5.06 -28.09 -32.57
C ARG A 42 6.06 -26.94 -32.67
N ILE A 43 5.75 -25.96 -33.50
CA ILE A 43 6.53 -24.73 -33.64
C ILE A 43 5.60 -23.56 -33.35
N PHE A 44 5.95 -22.77 -32.33
CA PHE A 44 5.33 -21.47 -32.11
C PHE A 44 6.04 -20.43 -32.98
N LEU A 45 5.28 -19.65 -33.74
CA LEU A 45 5.79 -18.63 -34.63
C LEU A 45 5.03 -17.32 -34.41
N PRO A 46 5.69 -16.22 -34.01
CA PRO A 46 4.99 -14.97 -33.85
C PRO A 46 4.40 -14.45 -35.17
N MET A 47 3.31 -13.69 -35.08
CA MET A 47 2.73 -13.02 -36.24
C MET A 47 3.76 -12.15 -36.95
N SER A 48 3.81 -12.25 -38.28
CA SER A 48 4.76 -11.53 -39.14
C SER A 48 6.23 -11.88 -38.92
N GLN A 49 6.52 -12.96 -38.19
CA GLN A 49 7.87 -13.51 -38.08
C GLN A 49 7.99 -14.82 -38.88
N SER A 50 9.23 -15.20 -39.16
CA SER A 50 9.56 -16.42 -39.90
C SER A 50 10.64 -17.24 -39.20
N VAL A 51 10.67 -18.52 -39.53
CA VAL A 51 11.66 -19.47 -39.04
C VAL A 51 12.09 -20.41 -40.17
N THR A 52 13.37 -20.73 -40.20
CA THR A 52 13.90 -21.76 -41.09
C THR A 52 13.97 -23.07 -40.31
N VAL A 53 13.35 -24.11 -40.85
CA VAL A 53 13.32 -25.46 -40.27
C VAL A 53 14.21 -26.36 -41.11
N GLN A 54 15.21 -26.99 -40.47
CA GLN A 54 16.05 -28.00 -41.13
C GLN A 54 15.48 -29.40 -40.89
N VAL A 55 15.31 -30.15 -41.98
CA VAL A 55 14.84 -31.54 -41.97
C VAL A 55 15.97 -32.51 -42.31
N ASN A 56 15.87 -33.75 -41.81
CA ASN A 56 16.90 -34.77 -42.00
C ASN A 56 16.72 -35.62 -43.27
N ALA A 57 15.65 -35.41 -44.03
CA ALA A 57 15.35 -36.11 -45.28
C ALA A 57 15.19 -35.11 -46.44
N THR A 58 15.31 -35.59 -47.68
CA THR A 58 15.08 -34.80 -48.89
C THR A 58 13.60 -34.46 -49.03
N LEU A 59 13.27 -33.17 -49.08
CA LEU A 59 11.92 -32.64 -49.26
C LEU A 59 11.48 -32.78 -50.73
N GLY A 60 10.29 -33.33 -50.93
CA GLY A 60 9.54 -33.28 -52.19
C GLY A 60 8.38 -32.31 -52.07
N ASP A 61 7.17 -32.83 -51.83
CA ASP A 61 5.95 -32.01 -51.74
C ASP A 61 5.73 -31.47 -50.31
N ILE A 62 5.25 -30.22 -50.23
CA ILE A 62 4.86 -29.55 -48.96
C ILE A 62 3.40 -29.14 -49.08
N VAL A 63 2.59 -29.53 -48.10
CA VAL A 63 1.15 -29.20 -48.07
C VAL A 63 0.83 -28.48 -46.77
N VAL A 64 0.45 -27.21 -46.90
CA VAL A 64 -0.02 -26.37 -45.81
C VAL A 64 -1.53 -26.52 -45.66
N GLY A 65 -2.01 -26.74 -44.43
CA GLY A 65 -3.44 -26.89 -44.16
C GLY A 65 -4.23 -25.60 -44.41
N ASP A 66 -3.82 -24.52 -43.76
CA ASP A 66 -4.35 -23.16 -43.95
C ASP A 66 -3.21 -22.15 -44.14
N GLU A 67 -3.04 -21.69 -45.39
CA GLU A 67 -2.05 -20.70 -45.81
C GLU A 67 -2.32 -19.28 -45.32
N LYS A 68 -3.54 -18.99 -44.82
CA LYS A 68 -3.86 -17.70 -44.21
C LYS A 68 -3.26 -17.59 -42.82
N ILE A 69 -3.09 -18.71 -42.11
CA ILE A 69 -2.51 -18.78 -40.77
C ILE A 69 -0.98 -18.73 -40.87
N ALA A 70 -0.39 -19.69 -41.57
CA ALA A 70 1.05 -19.72 -41.82
C ALA A 70 1.32 -20.24 -43.23
N ASP A 71 2.45 -19.86 -43.80
CA ASP A 71 2.88 -20.27 -45.14
C ASP A 71 4.26 -20.92 -45.04
N ALA A 72 4.52 -21.92 -45.87
CA ALA A 72 5.73 -22.72 -45.79
C ALA A 72 6.24 -23.05 -47.19
N GLN A 73 7.48 -22.67 -47.47
CA GLN A 73 8.11 -22.82 -48.78
C GLN A 73 9.47 -23.50 -48.64
N PRO A 74 9.82 -24.45 -49.52
CA PRO A 74 11.15 -25.05 -49.51
C PRO A 74 12.17 -24.00 -49.94
N MET A 75 13.25 -23.87 -49.16
CA MET A 75 14.39 -23.03 -49.51
C MET A 75 15.53 -23.85 -50.13
N THR A 76 15.66 -25.12 -49.71
CA THR A 76 16.56 -26.14 -50.27
C THR A 76 15.89 -27.50 -50.20
N ASP A 77 16.57 -28.55 -50.65
CA ASP A 77 16.14 -29.94 -50.51
C ASP A 77 16.05 -30.41 -49.05
N ARG A 78 16.55 -29.65 -48.08
CA ARG A 78 16.55 -30.00 -46.64
C ARG A 78 16.11 -28.87 -45.71
N THR A 79 15.69 -27.73 -46.23
CA THR A 79 15.29 -26.58 -45.41
C THR A 79 13.98 -26.00 -45.86
N LEU A 80 13.10 -25.74 -44.91
CA LEU A 80 11.78 -25.16 -45.08
C LEU A 80 11.74 -23.78 -44.44
N TYR A 81 11.38 -22.76 -45.20
CA TYR A 81 11.09 -21.43 -44.69
C TYR A 81 9.61 -21.34 -44.33
N VAL A 82 9.30 -21.00 -43.07
CA VAL A 82 7.94 -20.90 -42.56
C VAL A 82 7.69 -19.49 -42.05
N ILE A 83 6.58 -18.86 -42.46
CA ILE A 83 6.18 -17.52 -42.03
C ILE A 83 4.78 -17.51 -41.41
N GLY A 84 4.62 -16.85 -40.27
CA GLY A 84 3.35 -16.68 -39.59
C GLY A 84 2.62 -15.46 -40.13
N LYS A 85 1.38 -15.62 -40.59
CA LYS A 85 0.56 -14.55 -41.17
C LYS A 85 -0.53 -14.09 -40.21
N THR A 86 -1.43 -14.99 -39.80
CA THR A 86 -2.56 -14.67 -38.90
C THR A 86 -2.61 -15.61 -37.71
N ALA A 87 -3.16 -15.14 -36.59
CA ALA A 87 -3.23 -15.93 -35.36
C ALA A 87 -4.10 -17.18 -35.54
N GLY A 88 -3.60 -18.33 -35.10
CA GLY A 88 -4.29 -19.61 -35.23
C GLY A 88 -3.33 -20.80 -35.24
N THR A 89 -3.87 -22.00 -35.44
CA THR A 89 -3.09 -23.22 -35.56
C THR A 89 -3.29 -23.83 -36.95
N THR A 90 -2.19 -24.17 -37.63
CA THR A 90 -2.20 -24.85 -38.92
C THR A 90 -1.19 -25.99 -38.91
N THR A 91 -1.28 -26.90 -39.88
CA THR A 91 -0.33 -28.00 -40.04
C THR A 91 0.36 -27.92 -41.38
N VAL A 92 1.64 -28.29 -41.41
CA VAL A 92 2.44 -28.43 -42.61
C VAL A 92 2.86 -29.89 -42.71
N ASN A 93 2.34 -30.56 -43.72
CA ASN A 93 2.66 -31.94 -44.03
C ASN A 93 3.84 -31.96 -44.99
N LEU A 94 4.86 -32.74 -44.64
CA LEU A 94 6.08 -32.88 -45.42
C LEU A 94 6.10 -34.24 -46.10
N PHE A 95 6.39 -34.27 -47.39
CA PHE A 95 6.51 -35.49 -48.18
C PHE A 95 7.89 -35.55 -48.85
N SER A 96 8.36 -36.77 -49.10
CA SER A 96 9.53 -37.06 -49.93
C SER A 96 9.17 -36.97 -51.42
N GLU A 97 10.16 -36.97 -52.31
CA GLU A 97 9.95 -37.05 -53.78
C GLU A 97 9.09 -38.25 -54.19
N ASP A 98 9.19 -39.38 -53.47
CA ASP A 98 8.37 -40.58 -53.69
C ASP A 98 6.96 -40.49 -53.07
N LYS A 99 6.50 -39.31 -52.67
CA LYS A 99 5.21 -39.06 -51.97
C LYS A 99 5.04 -39.81 -50.64
N ARG A 100 6.14 -40.30 -50.05
CA ARG A 100 6.14 -40.87 -48.70
C ARG A 100 6.08 -39.74 -47.68
N SER A 101 5.17 -39.82 -46.71
CA SER A 101 5.08 -38.83 -45.62
C SER A 101 6.36 -38.86 -44.80
N LEU A 102 7.03 -37.71 -44.74
CA LEU A 102 8.20 -37.49 -43.88
C LEU A 102 7.73 -37.13 -42.48
N GLY A 103 6.73 -36.27 -42.34
CA GLY A 103 6.12 -35.95 -41.05
C GLY A 103 5.16 -34.76 -41.11
N VAL A 104 4.68 -34.35 -39.93
CA VAL A 104 3.73 -33.24 -39.77
C VAL A 104 4.29 -32.23 -38.77
N ILE A 105 4.36 -30.97 -39.18
CA ILE A 105 4.69 -29.85 -38.32
C ILE A 105 3.41 -29.12 -37.98
N GLN A 106 3.07 -29.01 -36.70
CA GLN A 106 1.99 -28.15 -36.24
C GLN A 106 2.57 -26.76 -35.95
N ILE A 107 2.06 -25.75 -36.65
CA ILE A 107 2.45 -24.35 -36.47
C ILE A 107 1.36 -23.67 -35.66
N GLU A 108 1.76 -23.03 -34.56
CA GLU A 108 0.91 -22.16 -33.76
C GLU A 108 1.39 -20.72 -33.96
N VAL A 109 0.54 -19.91 -34.60
CA VAL A 109 0.81 -18.49 -34.83
C VAL A 109 0.12 -17.67 -33.76
N GLY A 110 0.88 -16.84 -33.06
CA GLY A 110 0.38 -16.03 -31.95
C GLY A 110 1.14 -14.74 -31.74
N VAL A 111 0.80 -14.04 -30.67
CA VAL A 111 1.48 -12.81 -30.24
C VAL A 111 2.82 -13.17 -29.63
N ASP A 112 3.89 -12.46 -30.00
CA ASP A 112 5.18 -12.59 -29.32
C ASP A 112 5.06 -12.03 -27.90
N VAL A 113 5.21 -12.88 -26.91
CA VAL A 113 5.14 -12.50 -25.49
C VAL A 113 6.53 -12.41 -24.86
N SER A 114 7.61 -12.56 -25.63
CA SER A 114 8.97 -12.66 -25.11
C SER A 114 9.38 -11.39 -24.35
N ASP A 115 9.18 -10.22 -24.96
CA ASP A 115 9.52 -8.93 -24.36
C ASP A 115 8.63 -8.62 -23.15
N MET A 116 7.33 -8.91 -23.25
CA MET A 116 6.38 -8.78 -22.15
C MET A 116 6.79 -9.66 -20.97
N ALA A 117 7.19 -10.91 -21.24
CA ALA A 117 7.63 -11.83 -20.21
C ALA A 117 8.92 -11.37 -19.52
N GLN A 118 9.83 -10.74 -20.27
CA GLN A 118 11.02 -10.13 -19.66
C GLN A 118 10.66 -8.93 -18.79
N ALA A 119 9.80 -8.03 -19.26
CA ALA A 119 9.35 -6.86 -18.49
C ALA A 119 8.62 -7.27 -17.20
N ILE A 120 7.70 -8.23 -17.27
CA ILE A 120 6.98 -8.76 -16.10
C ILE A 120 7.94 -9.40 -15.09
N ARG A 121 8.97 -10.15 -15.53
CA ARG A 121 9.98 -10.72 -14.62
C ARG A 121 10.83 -9.67 -13.92
N GLN A 122 11.04 -8.50 -14.52
CA GLN A 122 11.77 -7.40 -13.88
C GLN A 122 10.94 -6.74 -12.77
N VAL A 123 9.63 -6.59 -13.00
CA VAL A 123 8.71 -6.00 -12.00
C VAL A 123 8.38 -6.99 -10.88
N ALA A 124 8.23 -8.27 -11.20
CA ALA A 124 7.81 -9.31 -10.27
C ALA A 124 8.78 -10.52 -10.28
N PRO A 125 10.03 -10.37 -9.83
CA PRO A 125 11.06 -11.41 -9.95
C PRO A 125 10.78 -12.67 -9.12
N ASN A 126 9.98 -12.55 -8.06
CA ASN A 126 9.64 -13.65 -7.16
C ASN A 126 8.33 -14.35 -7.53
N SER A 127 7.60 -13.87 -8.53
CA SER A 127 6.30 -14.42 -8.93
C SER A 127 6.48 -15.51 -9.98
N ARG A 128 5.69 -16.57 -9.90
CA ARG A 128 5.69 -17.63 -10.92
C ARG A 128 4.55 -17.37 -11.88
N ILE A 129 4.86 -16.66 -12.96
CA ILE A 129 3.88 -16.25 -13.96
C ILE A 129 4.21 -16.90 -15.30
N ASP A 130 3.22 -17.60 -15.83
CA ASP A 130 3.25 -18.19 -17.15
C ASP A 130 2.50 -17.28 -18.11
N ILE A 131 3.19 -16.87 -19.16
CA ILE A 131 2.68 -15.97 -20.19
C ILE A 131 2.66 -16.74 -21.49
N GLY A 132 1.54 -16.68 -22.19
CA GLY A 132 1.39 -17.30 -23.50
C GLY A 132 0.38 -16.57 -24.36
N SER A 133 0.35 -16.93 -25.64
CA SER A 133 -0.66 -16.48 -26.57
C SER A 133 -1.66 -17.62 -26.80
N ILE A 134 -2.96 -17.35 -26.73
CA ILE A 134 -4.03 -18.30 -27.08
C ILE A 134 -5.04 -17.56 -27.95
N ASN A 135 -5.31 -18.07 -29.15
CA ASN A 135 -6.24 -17.47 -30.11
C ASN A 135 -5.95 -15.98 -30.39
N GLY A 136 -4.67 -15.61 -30.48
CA GLY A 136 -4.23 -14.22 -30.69
C GLY A 136 -4.41 -13.29 -29.48
N LYS A 137 -4.81 -13.81 -28.31
CA LYS A 137 -4.88 -13.06 -27.04
C LYS A 137 -3.76 -13.47 -26.11
N VAL A 138 -3.31 -12.53 -25.28
CA VAL A 138 -2.33 -12.82 -24.23
C VAL A 138 -3.05 -13.44 -23.04
N ARG A 139 -2.57 -14.60 -22.58
CA ARG A 139 -2.99 -15.24 -21.34
C ARG A 139 -1.90 -15.07 -20.30
N LEU A 140 -2.29 -14.52 -19.15
CA LEU A 140 -1.47 -14.47 -17.94
C LEU A 140 -2.00 -15.54 -16.99
N GLY A 141 -1.14 -16.43 -16.52
CA GLY A 141 -1.49 -17.41 -15.49
C GLY A 141 -0.38 -17.60 -14.47
N GLY A 142 -0.69 -18.34 -13.41
CA GLY A 142 0.27 -18.66 -12.36
C GLY A 142 -0.10 -17.99 -11.04
N HIS A 143 0.92 -17.75 -10.21
CA HIS A 143 0.76 -17.36 -8.82
C HIS A 143 1.54 -16.08 -8.51
N VAL A 144 0.87 -15.17 -7.81
CA VAL A 144 1.46 -13.93 -7.29
C VAL A 144 1.23 -13.84 -5.79
N LYS A 145 2.18 -13.23 -5.09
CA LYS A 145 2.13 -13.14 -3.63
C LYS A 145 0.97 -12.27 -3.14
N ASP A 146 0.80 -11.10 -3.74
CA ASP A 146 -0.15 -10.08 -3.31
C ASP A 146 -0.83 -9.37 -4.50
N GLY A 147 -1.92 -8.66 -4.21
CA GLY A 147 -2.70 -7.93 -5.20
C GLY A 147 -1.97 -6.71 -5.77
N ALA A 148 -1.05 -6.09 -5.02
CA ALA A 148 -0.27 -4.95 -5.50
C ALA A 148 0.67 -5.36 -6.64
N THR A 149 1.33 -6.52 -6.49
CA THR A 149 2.16 -7.13 -7.53
C THR A 149 1.32 -7.45 -8.76
N LEU A 150 0.11 -8.02 -8.58
CA LEU A 150 -0.81 -8.30 -9.68
C LEU A 150 -1.18 -7.03 -10.46
N ALA A 151 -1.51 -5.94 -9.76
CA ALA A 151 -1.84 -4.66 -10.38
C ALA A 151 -0.67 -4.13 -11.24
N ALA A 152 0.56 -4.18 -10.73
CA ALA A 152 1.75 -3.79 -11.48
C ALA A 152 1.99 -4.68 -12.71
N ILE A 153 1.77 -5.98 -12.60
CA ILE A 153 1.86 -6.92 -13.74
C ILE A 153 0.83 -6.59 -14.82
N MET A 154 -0.41 -6.29 -14.40
CA MET A 154 -1.49 -5.92 -15.32
C MET A 154 -1.19 -4.61 -16.05
N GLU A 155 -0.61 -3.63 -15.37
CA GLU A 155 -0.17 -2.36 -15.97
C GLU A 155 0.90 -2.58 -17.04
N VAL A 156 1.93 -3.38 -16.74
CA VAL A 156 2.94 -3.76 -17.74
C VAL A 156 2.29 -4.53 -18.90
N ALA A 157 1.45 -5.52 -18.62
CA ALA A 157 0.82 -6.32 -19.66
C ALA A 157 -0.05 -5.49 -20.62
N GLN A 158 -0.75 -4.47 -20.11
CA GLN A 158 -1.55 -3.53 -20.91
C GLN A 158 -0.69 -2.66 -21.83
N GLN A 159 0.57 -2.40 -21.48
CA GLN A 159 1.48 -1.61 -22.32
C GLN A 159 2.02 -2.39 -23.53
N TYR A 160 2.08 -3.73 -23.44
CA TYR A 160 2.67 -4.60 -24.47
C TYR A 160 1.64 -5.42 -25.26
N GLY A 161 0.41 -5.59 -24.76
CA GLY A 161 -0.60 -6.46 -25.37
C GLY A 161 -1.78 -5.69 -26.01
N PRO A 162 -2.53 -6.32 -26.93
CA PRO A 162 -3.82 -5.79 -27.38
C PRO A 162 -4.83 -5.72 -26.23
N ASP A 163 -5.92 -4.94 -26.40
CA ASP A 163 -6.97 -4.66 -25.39
C ASP A 163 -7.58 -5.88 -24.65
N ALA A 164 -7.33 -7.11 -25.12
CA ALA A 164 -7.90 -8.33 -24.57
C ALA A 164 -6.84 -9.25 -23.93
N ILE A 165 -6.56 -9.02 -22.65
CA ILE A 165 -5.76 -9.90 -21.78
C ILE A 165 -6.68 -10.86 -21.03
N ILE A 166 -6.37 -12.15 -21.07
CA ILE A 166 -7.03 -13.16 -20.24
C ILE A 166 -6.23 -13.30 -18.95
N ASN A 167 -6.75 -12.73 -17.86
CA ASN A 167 -6.16 -12.85 -16.53
C ASN A 167 -6.65 -14.13 -15.84
N ALA A 168 -5.75 -15.10 -15.67
CA ALA A 168 -5.94 -16.33 -14.91
C ALA A 168 -4.91 -16.46 -13.79
N VAL A 169 -4.37 -15.34 -13.30
CA VAL A 169 -3.39 -15.30 -12.21
C VAL A 169 -4.12 -15.43 -10.87
N THR A 170 -3.61 -16.30 -9.99
CA THR A 170 -4.12 -16.51 -8.63
C THR A 170 -3.25 -15.75 -7.63
N VAL A 171 -3.88 -15.08 -6.66
CA VAL A 171 -3.18 -14.41 -5.55
C VAL A 171 -3.10 -15.39 -4.38
N ASP A 172 -1.88 -15.75 -3.97
CA ASP A 172 -1.63 -16.80 -2.96
C ASP A 172 -1.97 -16.35 -1.54
N ASP A 173 -1.66 -15.11 -1.20
CA ASP A 173 -1.88 -14.54 0.14
C ASP A 173 -2.65 -13.23 -0.02
N SER A 174 -3.99 -13.33 -0.08
CA SER A 174 -4.83 -12.15 -0.09
C SER A 174 -4.69 -11.44 1.27
N GLN A 175 -3.77 -10.49 1.34
CA GLN A 175 -3.50 -9.77 2.58
C GLN A 175 -4.73 -8.96 2.95
N GLN A 176 -5.29 -9.27 4.11
CA GLN A 176 -6.34 -8.47 4.73
C GLN A 176 -5.68 -7.45 5.65
N VAL A 177 -6.24 -6.25 5.67
CA VAL A 177 -5.84 -5.17 6.56
C VAL A 177 -7.02 -4.85 7.45
N ASN A 178 -6.80 -4.99 8.74
CA ASN A 178 -7.66 -4.45 9.78
C ASN A 178 -7.21 -3.02 10.09
N LEU A 179 -8.13 -2.07 10.07
CA LEU A 179 -7.87 -0.69 10.42
C LEU A 179 -8.66 -0.34 11.68
N GLU A 180 -7.92 0.04 12.72
CA GLU A 180 -8.45 0.62 13.93
C GLU A 180 -8.26 2.14 13.87
N VAL A 181 -9.34 2.91 14.02
CA VAL A 181 -9.29 4.37 14.06
C VAL A 181 -9.86 4.83 15.39
N ARG A 182 -9.20 5.76 16.06
CA ARG A 182 -9.64 6.34 17.33
C ARG A 182 -9.76 7.84 17.18
N VAL A 183 -10.94 8.36 17.46
CA VAL A 183 -11.24 9.79 17.44
C VAL A 183 -11.41 10.26 18.88
N LEU A 184 -10.48 11.08 19.36
CA LEU A 184 -10.36 11.48 20.76
C LEU A 184 -10.52 12.99 20.91
N GLU A 185 -11.18 13.42 21.98
CA GLU A 185 -11.28 14.82 22.39
C GLU A 185 -10.61 14.99 23.76
N ALA A 186 -9.57 15.80 23.84
CA ALA A 186 -8.83 16.06 25.07
C ALA A 186 -9.11 17.48 25.59
N LYS A 187 -9.36 17.62 26.90
CA LYS A 187 -9.54 18.92 27.57
C LYS A 187 -8.21 19.36 28.19
N ARG A 188 -7.65 20.47 27.70
CA ARG A 188 -6.32 20.95 28.15
C ARG A 188 -6.30 21.49 29.58
N ASN A 189 -7.45 21.93 30.08
CA ASN A 189 -7.54 22.54 31.41
C ASN A 189 -7.65 21.53 32.56
N ALA A 190 -8.00 20.27 32.28
CA ALA A 190 -8.20 19.25 33.29
C ALA A 190 -6.89 18.86 34.01
N GLY A 191 -5.74 19.21 33.44
CA GLY A 191 -4.42 18.92 34.03
C GLY A 191 -3.92 19.90 35.10
N ARG A 192 -4.55 21.07 35.27
CA ARG A 192 -4.05 22.09 36.23
C ARG A 192 -4.23 21.70 37.69
N ASP A 193 -5.18 20.81 38.00
CA ASP A 193 -5.50 20.42 39.38
C ASP A 193 -4.91 19.05 39.79
N LEU A 194 -4.18 18.35 38.90
CA LEU A 194 -3.93 16.91 39.05
C LEU A 194 -2.47 16.45 39.13
N GLY A 195 -1.49 17.36 39.18
CA GLY A 195 -0.08 16.97 39.19
C GLY A 195 0.84 17.89 40.00
N VAL A 196 0.86 17.74 41.32
CA VAL A 196 1.97 18.24 42.12
C VAL A 196 3.09 17.20 42.08
N SER A 197 4.18 17.51 41.38
CA SER A 197 5.42 16.74 41.49
C SER A 197 6.46 17.59 42.21
N ILE A 198 6.96 17.08 43.33
CA ILE A 198 7.99 17.76 44.12
C ILE A 198 9.33 17.21 43.64
N ARG A 199 10.15 18.08 43.06
CA ARG A 199 11.53 17.79 42.68
C ARG A 199 12.46 18.33 43.76
N SER A 200 13.22 17.44 44.38
CA SER A 200 14.29 17.79 45.32
C SER A 200 15.61 17.33 44.73
N THR A 201 16.56 18.24 44.57
CA THR A 201 17.90 17.93 44.08
C THR A 201 18.89 18.21 45.20
N ASN A 202 19.55 17.15 45.68
CA ASN A 202 20.61 17.24 46.67
C ASN A 202 21.94 16.82 46.03
N GLY A 203 23.07 17.06 46.73
CA GLY A 203 24.42 16.78 46.23
C GLY A 203 24.73 15.31 45.90
N SER A 204 23.82 14.37 46.19
CA SER A 204 23.94 12.95 45.87
C SER A 204 22.96 12.45 44.80
N GLY A 205 22.14 13.34 44.19
CA GLY A 205 21.18 12.97 43.15
C GLY A 205 19.88 13.78 43.17
N THR A 206 19.05 13.58 42.14
CA THR A 206 17.72 14.19 42.05
C THR A 206 16.66 13.17 42.47
N THR A 207 15.86 13.49 43.49
CA THR A 207 14.70 12.70 43.92
C THR A 207 13.41 13.41 43.50
N ARG A 208 12.47 12.67 42.89
CA ARG A 208 11.18 13.19 42.44
C ARG A 208 10.05 12.36 43.06
N THR A 209 9.12 13.01 43.76
CA THR A 209 7.97 12.36 44.40
C THR A 209 6.65 12.89 43.84
N GLY A 210 5.71 11.99 43.53
CA GLY A 210 4.35 12.29 43.06
C GLY A 210 3.43 11.07 43.18
N THR A 211 2.12 11.26 43.07
CA THR A 211 1.09 10.20 43.17
C THR A 211 0.69 9.67 41.79
N GLY A 212 0.88 8.38 41.49
CA GLY A 212 0.47 7.72 40.23
C GLY A 212 1.34 6.53 39.79
N ILE A 213 1.01 5.94 38.63
CA ILE A 213 1.63 4.70 38.08
C ILE A 213 3.03 4.97 37.53
N ALA A 214 4.01 4.13 37.89
CA ALA A 214 5.43 4.30 37.55
C ALA A 214 5.78 3.71 36.17
N ALA A 215 6.60 4.42 35.39
CA ALA A 215 7.27 3.93 34.19
C ALA A 215 8.78 4.22 34.29
N VAL A 216 9.61 3.39 33.67
CA VAL A 216 11.08 3.51 33.65
C VAL A 216 11.53 3.97 32.26
N ASP A 217 12.49 4.91 32.23
CA ASP A 217 13.15 5.39 31.00
C ASP A 217 14.23 4.40 30.50
N GLU A 218 14.76 4.61 29.29
CA GLU A 218 15.84 3.83 28.67
C GLU A 218 17.11 3.77 29.53
N ASP A 219 17.37 4.83 30.31
CA ASP A 219 18.48 4.89 31.28
C ASP A 219 18.16 4.20 32.63
N ASN A 220 17.06 3.44 32.71
CA ASN A 220 16.59 2.72 33.90
C ASN A 220 16.30 3.65 35.11
N VAL A 221 16.06 4.93 34.83
CA VAL A 221 15.68 5.93 35.82
C VAL A 221 14.17 5.82 36.04
N VAL A 222 13.77 5.55 37.29
CA VAL A 222 12.35 5.51 37.68
C VAL A 222 11.75 6.90 37.50
N LEU A 223 10.95 7.08 36.45
CA LEU A 223 10.16 8.28 36.26
C LEU A 223 8.99 8.20 37.25
N GLY A 224 9.13 8.95 38.34
CA GLY A 224 8.01 9.18 39.24
C GLY A 224 6.80 9.70 38.45
N PRO A 225 5.57 9.32 38.81
CA PRO A 225 4.34 9.52 38.04
C PRO A 225 4.01 10.96 37.64
N GLY A 226 4.59 11.94 38.34
CA GLY A 226 4.48 13.35 37.98
C GLY A 226 5.35 13.79 36.80
N GLY A 227 6.40 13.06 36.44
CA GLY A 227 7.35 13.48 35.40
C GLY A 227 6.75 13.45 33.99
N LEU A 228 6.04 12.36 33.65
CA LEU A 228 5.43 12.19 32.34
C LEU A 228 4.09 12.92 32.23
N LEU A 229 3.25 12.89 33.27
CA LEU A 229 1.97 13.60 33.28
C LEU A 229 2.14 15.13 33.40
N THR A 230 3.08 15.66 34.19
CA THR A 230 3.34 17.11 34.22
C THR A 230 3.91 17.62 32.89
N GLY A 231 4.70 16.82 32.17
CA GLY A 231 5.14 17.13 30.81
C GLY A 231 4.00 17.06 29.78
N LEU A 232 3.13 16.05 29.90
CA LEU A 232 1.96 15.81 29.05
C LEU A 232 0.84 16.86 29.24
N LEU A 233 0.70 17.41 30.45
CA LEU A 233 -0.30 18.41 30.84
C LEU A 233 0.28 19.84 30.89
N SER A 234 1.58 20.00 30.59
CA SER A 234 2.19 21.32 30.48
C SER A 234 1.71 22.04 29.22
N ASN A 235 1.32 23.30 29.36
CA ASN A 235 0.66 24.09 28.33
C ASN A 235 1.54 24.39 27.09
N THR A 236 2.73 23.81 26.95
CA THR A 236 3.73 24.17 25.94
C THR A 236 3.68 23.34 24.66
N ASN A 237 3.12 22.12 24.67
CA ASN A 237 3.08 21.25 23.47
C ASN A 237 1.64 20.78 23.14
N PRO A 238 1.25 20.70 21.85
CA PRO A 238 -0.04 20.12 21.46
C PRO A 238 -0.13 18.63 21.82
N PHE A 239 -1.32 18.15 22.21
CA PHE A 239 -1.59 16.77 22.65
C PHE A 239 -1.22 15.75 21.57
N ALA A 240 -1.46 16.07 20.29
CA ALA A 240 -1.04 15.22 19.16
C ALA A 240 0.48 14.99 19.15
N ALA A 241 1.30 16.03 19.35
CA ALA A 241 2.77 15.89 19.38
C ALA A 241 3.28 15.08 20.57
N LEU A 242 2.50 15.01 21.65
CA LEU A 242 2.82 14.23 22.84
C LEU A 242 2.47 12.76 22.65
N ILE A 243 1.31 12.46 22.03
CA ILE A 243 0.95 11.09 21.62
C ILE A 243 2.01 10.53 20.66
N THR A 244 2.48 11.32 19.70
CA THR A 244 3.57 10.88 18.79
C THR A 244 4.84 10.49 19.54
N ARG A 245 5.26 11.25 20.57
CA ARG A 245 6.43 10.89 21.38
C ARG A 245 6.22 9.65 22.25
N VAL A 246 5.00 9.43 22.73
CA VAL A 246 4.64 8.20 23.47
C VAL A 246 4.67 7.00 22.53
N ILE A 247 4.13 7.14 21.32
CA ILE A 247 4.19 6.12 20.27
C ILE A 247 5.66 5.76 19.96
N ASP A 248 6.53 6.77 19.86
CA ASP A 248 7.96 6.57 19.56
C ASP A 248 8.74 5.90 20.70
N SER A 249 8.25 5.93 21.95
CA SER A 249 8.96 5.44 23.15
C SER A 249 8.60 4.01 23.57
N ASN A 250 7.96 3.21 22.70
CA ASN A 250 7.59 1.81 22.95
C ASN A 250 6.67 1.59 24.17
N ILE A 251 6.03 2.66 24.68
CA ILE A 251 4.99 2.58 25.70
C ILE A 251 3.66 2.32 25.00
N LYS A 252 2.87 1.36 25.50
CA LYS A 252 1.54 1.08 24.95
C LYS A 252 0.65 2.30 25.11
N VAL A 253 0.30 2.93 23.99
CA VAL A 253 -0.57 4.12 23.90
C VAL A 253 -1.90 3.90 24.64
N ASP A 254 -2.43 2.68 24.59
CA ASP A 254 -3.70 2.30 25.23
C ASP A 254 -3.70 2.54 26.74
N LEU A 255 -2.60 2.21 27.43
CA LEU A 255 -2.49 2.37 28.87
C LEU A 255 -2.58 3.84 29.29
N ILE A 256 -2.03 4.74 28.47
CA ILE A 256 -2.05 6.18 28.75
C ILE A 256 -3.43 6.75 28.44
N ILE A 257 -4.05 6.36 27.31
CA ILE A 257 -5.39 6.85 26.97
C ILE A 257 -6.40 6.40 28.03
N GLU A 258 -6.40 5.13 28.43
CA GLU A 258 -7.31 4.60 29.46
C GLU A 258 -7.13 5.33 30.80
N ALA A 259 -5.89 5.62 31.21
CA ALA A 259 -5.62 6.39 32.42
C ALA A 259 -6.13 7.84 32.34
N LEU A 260 -6.02 8.48 31.17
CA LEU A 260 -6.52 9.84 30.94
C LEU A 260 -8.04 9.91 30.85
N GLU A 261 -8.69 8.87 30.31
CA GLU A 261 -10.14 8.72 30.29
C GLU A 261 -10.70 8.51 31.70
N ALA A 262 -10.07 7.64 32.50
CA ALA A 262 -10.43 7.43 33.91
C ALA A 262 -10.33 8.72 34.75
N LYS A 263 -9.50 9.69 34.30
CA LYS A 263 -9.35 11.02 34.90
C LYS A 263 -10.21 12.10 34.25
N GLY A 264 -11.00 11.76 33.23
CA GLY A 264 -11.88 12.70 32.50
C GLY A 264 -11.15 13.77 31.69
N VAL A 265 -9.86 13.58 31.42
CA VAL A 265 -9.04 14.50 30.61
C VAL A 265 -9.26 14.26 29.13
N VAL A 266 -9.45 13.00 28.74
CA VAL A 266 -9.71 12.56 27.37
C VAL A 266 -11.09 11.91 27.31
N ARG A 267 -11.76 12.07 26.17
CA ARG A 267 -13.00 11.39 25.83
C ARG A 267 -12.86 10.76 24.44
N THR A 268 -13.00 9.44 24.34
CA THR A 268 -13.18 8.78 23.03
C THR A 268 -14.55 9.14 22.46
N LEU A 269 -14.55 9.65 21.24
CA LEU A 269 -15.75 9.97 20.47
C LEU A 269 -16.20 8.78 19.61
N ALA A 270 -15.24 8.07 19.02
CA ALA A 270 -15.50 6.90 18.18
C ALA A 270 -14.26 6.00 18.07
N GLU A 271 -14.49 4.69 17.97
CA GLU A 271 -13.47 3.67 17.74
C GLU A 271 -13.94 2.65 16.67
N PRO A 272 -14.09 3.06 15.39
CA PRO A 272 -14.42 2.11 14.34
C PRO A 272 -13.25 1.16 14.07
N ASN A 273 -13.60 -0.10 13.84
CA ASN A 273 -12.67 -1.17 13.55
C ASN A 273 -13.24 -2.02 12.39
N LEU A 274 -12.52 -2.06 11.26
CA LEU A 274 -12.99 -2.77 10.07
C LEU A 274 -11.82 -3.43 9.33
N THR A 275 -12.09 -4.61 8.76
CA THR A 275 -11.12 -5.39 7.97
C THR A 275 -11.53 -5.39 6.50
N THR A 276 -10.56 -5.21 5.60
CA THR A 276 -10.77 -5.30 4.15
C THR A 276 -9.56 -5.90 3.45
N LEU A 277 -9.72 -6.24 2.18
CA LEU A 277 -8.62 -6.69 1.32
C LEU A 277 -7.71 -5.51 0.94
N SER A 278 -6.43 -5.78 0.77
CA SER A 278 -5.50 -4.80 0.18
C SER A 278 -5.96 -4.40 -1.23
N GLY A 279 -6.09 -3.09 -1.45
CA GLY A 279 -6.56 -2.46 -2.69
C GLY A 279 -8.08 -2.24 -2.74
N GLU A 280 -8.85 -2.83 -1.82
CA GLU A 280 -10.31 -2.76 -1.84
C GLU A 280 -10.82 -1.64 -0.93
N VAL A 281 -11.84 -0.91 -1.40
CA VAL A 281 -12.47 0.13 -0.60
C VAL A 281 -13.38 -0.48 0.46
N ALA A 282 -13.30 0.04 1.67
CA ALA A 282 -14.13 -0.38 2.78
C ALA A 282 -14.83 0.83 3.40
N SER A 283 -16.11 0.62 3.75
CA SER A 283 -16.90 1.62 4.44
C SER A 283 -17.54 1.04 5.69
N PHE A 284 -17.54 1.82 6.76
CA PHE A 284 -18.23 1.54 8.01
C PHE A 284 -19.17 2.70 8.30
N ASN A 285 -20.45 2.41 8.50
CA ASN A 285 -21.46 3.41 8.83
C ASN A 285 -22.23 2.91 10.06
N ALA A 286 -22.17 3.66 11.15
CA ALA A 286 -22.89 3.36 12.38
C ALA A 286 -23.51 4.64 12.93
N GLY A 287 -24.83 4.71 12.98
CA GLY A 287 -25.51 5.96 13.26
C GLY A 287 -27.02 5.88 13.09
N GLY A 288 -27.64 7.05 13.00
CA GLY A 288 -29.07 7.20 12.74
C GLY A 288 -29.35 8.34 11.76
N GLU A 289 -30.62 8.53 11.44
CA GLU A 289 -31.08 9.59 10.55
C GLU A 289 -32.07 10.50 11.29
N VAL A 290 -31.97 11.81 11.05
CA VAL A 290 -32.91 12.80 11.54
C VAL A 290 -33.66 13.40 10.35
N PRO A 291 -35.00 13.34 10.32
CA PRO A 291 -35.78 13.99 9.28
C PRO A 291 -35.80 15.51 9.50
N ILE A 292 -35.40 16.26 8.50
CA ILE A 292 -35.46 17.72 8.44
C ILE A 292 -36.56 18.08 7.44
N ARG A 293 -37.53 18.88 7.88
CA ARG A 293 -38.63 19.32 7.03
C ARG A 293 -38.28 20.67 6.43
N THR A 294 -38.34 20.78 5.11
CA THR A 294 -38.14 22.03 4.38
C THR A 294 -39.39 22.34 3.57
N ASP A 295 -39.85 23.59 3.65
CA ASP A 295 -40.95 24.09 2.82
C ASP A 295 -40.40 24.41 1.43
N GLU A 296 -40.85 23.70 0.40
CA GLU A 296 -40.39 23.86 -0.99
C GLU A 296 -41.17 24.97 -1.73
N GLY A 297 -42.12 25.63 -1.05
CA GLY A 297 -43.07 26.58 -1.64
C GLY A 297 -44.42 25.93 -1.93
N ASP A 298 -45.47 26.76 -2.07
CA ASP A 298 -46.87 26.33 -2.33
C ASP A 298 -47.48 25.35 -1.31
N GLY A 299 -46.88 25.20 -0.13
CA GLY A 299 -47.35 24.29 0.93
C GLY A 299 -46.87 22.85 0.77
N GLU A 300 -45.95 22.58 -0.16
CA GLU A 300 -45.27 21.30 -0.33
C GLU A 300 -44.20 21.14 0.77
N ILE A 301 -44.36 20.14 1.63
CA ILE A 301 -43.38 19.82 2.68
C ILE A 301 -42.46 18.71 2.16
N SER A 302 -41.20 19.06 1.89
CA SER A 302 -40.15 18.10 1.58
C SER A 302 -39.47 17.63 2.89
N VAL A 303 -39.11 16.35 2.95
CA VAL A 303 -38.45 15.74 4.11
C VAL A 303 -37.08 15.23 3.69
N GLU A 304 -36.02 15.88 4.16
CA GLU A 304 -34.63 15.48 3.94
C GLU A 304 -34.12 14.70 5.16
N PHE A 305 -33.62 13.48 4.97
CA PHE A 305 -33.02 12.69 6.05
C PHE A 305 -31.53 13.00 6.17
N LYS A 306 -31.12 13.55 7.31
CA LYS A 306 -29.72 13.83 7.60
C LYS A 306 -29.13 12.80 8.54
N GLN A 307 -28.11 12.09 8.07
CA GLN A 307 -27.39 11.08 8.86
C GLN A 307 -26.52 11.72 9.94
N PHE A 308 -26.42 11.05 11.09
CA PHE A 308 -25.43 11.31 12.11
C PHE A 308 -24.85 10.00 12.66
N GLY A 309 -23.68 10.05 13.27
CA GLY A 309 -22.93 8.91 13.77
C GLY A 309 -21.51 8.86 13.23
N VAL A 310 -20.96 7.65 13.15
CA VAL A 310 -19.60 7.38 12.67
C VAL A 310 -19.66 6.85 11.24
N ASN A 311 -18.96 7.52 10.34
CA ASN A 311 -18.69 7.07 8.99
C ASN A 311 -17.17 6.97 8.80
N LEU A 312 -16.68 5.81 8.39
CA LEU A 312 -15.29 5.61 8.04
C LEU A 312 -15.23 5.03 6.64
N LEU A 313 -14.61 5.75 5.72
CA LEU A 313 -14.21 5.26 4.41
C LEU A 313 -12.70 5.10 4.38
N PHE A 314 -12.20 3.93 3.97
CA PHE A 314 -10.76 3.76 3.78
C PHE A 314 -10.41 2.76 2.67
N THR A 315 -9.20 2.89 2.13
CA THR A 315 -8.62 1.98 1.14
C THR A 315 -7.17 1.72 1.54
N PRO A 316 -6.85 0.52 2.05
CA PRO A 316 -5.48 0.14 2.38
C PRO A 316 -4.79 -0.51 1.19
N VAL A 317 -3.49 -0.28 1.02
CA VAL A 317 -2.64 -0.98 0.06
C VAL A 317 -1.40 -1.46 0.80
N VAL A 318 -1.21 -2.77 0.87
CA VAL A 318 0.00 -3.36 1.46
C VAL A 318 1.15 -3.24 0.45
N LEU A 319 2.27 -2.72 0.93
CA LEU A 319 3.50 -2.49 0.20
C LEU A 319 4.58 -3.48 0.68
N ALA A 320 5.74 -3.46 0.02
CA ALA A 320 6.91 -4.20 0.48
C ALA A 320 7.34 -3.77 1.91
N ASN A 321 7.98 -4.69 2.65
CA ASN A 321 8.48 -4.49 4.02
C ASN A 321 7.39 -4.23 5.08
N ASP A 322 6.23 -4.86 4.95
CA ASP A 322 5.09 -4.77 5.89
C ASP A 322 4.61 -3.34 6.15
N LYS A 323 4.76 -2.48 5.14
CA LYS A 323 4.21 -1.13 5.12
C LYS A 323 2.84 -1.13 4.48
N ILE A 324 1.98 -0.23 4.93
CA ILE A 324 0.58 -0.13 4.51
C ILE A 324 0.32 1.33 4.20
N ASN A 325 0.05 1.63 2.93
CA ASN A 325 -0.45 2.93 2.51
C ASN A 325 -1.97 2.95 2.69
N ILE A 326 -2.51 3.98 3.34
CA ILE A 326 -3.93 4.04 3.67
C ILE A 326 -4.44 5.40 3.29
N ARG A 327 -5.43 5.44 2.40
CA ARG A 327 -6.29 6.59 2.21
C ARG A 327 -7.49 6.43 3.14
N LEU A 328 -7.74 7.39 4.01
CA LEU A 328 -8.86 7.34 4.94
C LEU A 328 -9.60 8.68 5.04
N ALA A 329 -10.90 8.58 5.28
CA ALA A 329 -11.78 9.72 5.51
C ALA A 329 -12.77 9.41 6.64
N PRO A 330 -12.34 9.50 7.92
CA PRO A 330 -13.23 9.33 9.06
C PRO A 330 -14.07 10.59 9.28
N GLU A 331 -15.32 10.37 9.63
CA GLU A 331 -16.33 11.38 9.94
C GLU A 331 -17.11 10.95 11.19
N VAL A 332 -17.14 11.82 12.20
CA VAL A 332 -17.91 11.62 13.43
C VAL A 332 -18.86 12.79 13.59
N SER A 333 -20.15 12.49 13.59
CA SER A 333 -21.22 13.47 13.66
C SER A 333 -22.15 13.15 14.84
N ASP A 334 -22.42 14.17 15.64
CA ASP A 334 -23.26 14.08 16.83
C ASP A 334 -24.49 14.98 16.67
N LEU A 335 -25.67 14.49 17.05
CA LEU A 335 -26.84 15.34 17.28
C LEU A 335 -26.70 16.00 18.66
N THR A 336 -26.29 17.27 18.66
CA THR A 336 -25.90 18.00 19.87
C THR A 336 -27.04 18.78 20.53
N GLY A 337 -28.20 18.87 19.89
CA GLY A 337 -29.38 19.50 20.45
C GLY A 337 -30.38 19.93 19.40
N PHE A 338 -31.33 20.76 19.81
CA PHE A 338 -32.33 21.36 18.94
C PHE A 338 -32.40 22.87 19.19
N THR A 339 -32.70 23.66 18.16
CA THR A 339 -33.02 25.08 18.29
C THR A 339 -34.35 25.26 19.03
N THR A 340 -34.66 26.49 19.47
CA THR A 340 -35.98 26.80 20.04
C THR A 340 -37.14 26.53 19.06
N ALA A 341 -36.86 26.56 17.76
CA ALA A 341 -37.82 26.21 16.70
C ALA A 341 -37.94 24.69 16.46
N GLY A 342 -37.10 23.88 17.11
CA GLY A 342 -37.09 22.42 16.98
C GLY A 342 -36.13 21.88 15.91
N ASP A 343 -35.28 22.71 15.32
CA ASP A 343 -34.34 22.27 14.28
C ASP A 343 -33.13 21.55 14.89
N PRO A 344 -32.70 20.40 14.33
CA PRO A 344 -31.56 19.66 14.86
C PRO A 344 -30.23 20.39 14.65
N ILE A 345 -29.39 20.39 15.69
CA ILE A 345 -28.03 20.97 15.67
C ILE A 345 -27.02 19.83 15.63
N PHE A 346 -26.26 19.75 14.55
CA PHE A 346 -25.20 18.75 14.39
C PHE A 346 -23.82 19.35 14.64
N THR A 347 -22.96 18.57 15.30
CA THR A 347 -21.51 18.81 15.30
C THR A 347 -20.86 17.74 14.44
N ASN A 348 -20.03 18.14 13.49
CA ASN A 348 -19.35 17.21 12.60
C ASN A 348 -17.82 17.36 12.69
N ARG A 349 -17.12 16.24 12.75
CA ARG A 349 -15.66 16.15 12.81
C ARG A 349 -15.22 15.24 11.66
N LYS A 350 -14.63 15.85 10.63
CA LYS A 350 -14.23 15.16 9.41
C LYS A 350 -12.77 15.36 9.11
N LEU A 351 -12.10 14.31 8.67
CA LEU A 351 -10.73 14.32 8.18
C LEU A 351 -10.67 13.58 6.84
N SER A 352 -9.73 13.95 5.97
CA SER A 352 -9.37 13.17 4.78
C SER A 352 -7.87 13.25 4.60
N THR A 353 -7.20 12.09 4.57
CA THR A 353 -5.73 12.05 4.51
C THR A 353 -5.23 10.72 3.93
N VAL A 354 -3.95 10.70 3.59
CA VAL A 354 -3.23 9.50 3.17
C VAL A 354 -2.00 9.35 4.06
N VAL A 355 -1.81 8.16 4.64
CA VAL A 355 -0.68 7.87 5.52
C VAL A 355 -0.03 6.53 5.17
N GLU A 356 1.25 6.40 5.50
CA GLU A 356 2.00 5.15 5.34
C GLU A 356 2.51 4.71 6.71
N LEU A 357 2.13 3.52 7.15
CA LEU A 357 2.44 2.97 8.47
C LEU A 357 2.89 1.52 8.35
N ARG A 358 3.70 1.06 9.31
CA ARG A 358 4.01 -0.37 9.43
C ARG A 358 2.88 -1.14 10.09
N ASP A 359 2.87 -2.45 9.91
CA ASP A 359 1.98 -3.36 10.64
C ASP A 359 2.04 -3.11 12.17
N GLY A 360 0.89 -2.82 12.77
CA GLY A 360 0.71 -2.52 14.19
C GLY A 360 1.17 -1.13 14.65
N GLN A 361 1.69 -0.28 13.76
CA GLN A 361 2.18 1.05 14.10
C GLN A 361 1.03 2.06 14.19
N SER A 362 0.87 2.69 15.35
CA SER A 362 -0.08 3.79 15.52
C SER A 362 0.49 5.12 15.04
N PHE A 363 -0.34 6.01 14.51
CA PHE A 363 0.05 7.38 14.20
C PHE A 363 -1.11 8.36 14.33
N ALA A 364 -0.83 9.56 14.85
CA ALA A 364 -1.79 10.65 14.91
C ALA A 364 -1.86 11.36 13.55
N VAL A 365 -2.95 11.15 12.83
CA VAL A 365 -3.11 11.58 11.43
C VAL A 365 -3.73 12.98 11.28
N GLY A 366 -4.24 13.54 12.37
CA GLY A 366 -4.84 14.86 12.39
C GLY A 366 -5.09 15.35 13.82
N GLY A 367 -5.05 16.67 14.00
CA GLY A 367 -5.42 17.31 15.25
C GLY A 367 -5.95 18.72 15.05
N LEU A 368 -6.89 19.14 15.90
CA LEU A 368 -7.46 20.49 15.90
C LEU A 368 -7.55 21.01 17.33
N LEU A 369 -6.86 22.11 17.61
CA LEU A 369 -6.97 22.82 18.87
C LEU A 369 -8.05 23.91 18.79
N SER A 370 -9.03 23.84 19.69
CA SER A 370 -10.05 24.85 19.89
C SER A 370 -9.83 25.54 21.23
N SER A 371 -9.96 26.87 21.26
CA SER A 371 -9.84 27.68 22.47
C SER A 371 -10.99 28.67 22.55
N LYS A 372 -11.79 28.58 23.62
CA LYS A 372 -12.89 29.50 23.93
C LYS A 372 -12.54 30.29 25.20
N ASN A 373 -12.53 31.61 25.12
CA ASN A 373 -12.28 32.48 26.28
C ASN A 373 -13.53 33.30 26.60
N THR A 374 -14.15 33.03 27.75
CA THR A 374 -15.35 33.71 28.23
C THR A 374 -14.96 34.64 29.37
N LYS A 375 -15.08 35.95 29.16
CA LYS A 375 -14.86 36.95 30.21
C LYS A 375 -16.20 37.50 30.69
N ILE A 376 -16.56 37.19 31.93
CA ILE A 376 -17.75 37.74 32.59
C ILE A 376 -17.28 38.84 33.52
N GLN A 377 -17.72 40.07 33.28
CA GLN A 377 -17.39 41.22 34.12
C GLN A 377 -18.68 41.82 34.68
N GLN A 378 -18.85 41.72 35.99
CA GLN A 378 -19.90 42.37 36.75
C GLN A 378 -19.29 43.60 37.41
N GLN A 379 -19.95 44.76 37.30
CA GLN A 379 -19.46 45.98 37.92
C GLN A 379 -20.61 46.82 38.44
N VAL A 380 -20.38 47.53 39.55
CA VAL A 380 -21.35 48.50 40.10
C VAL A 380 -21.40 49.72 39.17
N PRO A 381 -22.59 50.17 38.72
CA PRO A 381 -22.72 51.37 37.90
C PRO A 381 -22.02 52.58 38.54
N TRP A 382 -21.37 53.42 37.72
CA TRP A 382 -20.55 54.60 38.12
C TRP A 382 -19.27 54.28 38.89
N LEU A 383 -19.31 53.51 39.99
CA LEU A 383 -18.15 53.22 40.84
C LEU A 383 -17.13 52.31 40.16
N GLY A 384 -17.58 51.37 39.31
CA GLY A 384 -16.70 50.45 38.57
C GLY A 384 -15.87 51.11 37.45
N GLN A 385 -16.17 52.37 37.10
CA GLN A 385 -15.50 53.11 36.02
C GLN A 385 -14.40 54.07 36.53
N VAL A 386 -14.31 54.29 37.85
CA VAL A 386 -13.35 55.23 38.43
C VAL A 386 -11.92 54.66 38.31
N PRO A 387 -10.95 55.41 37.73
CA PRO A 387 -9.55 55.01 37.71
C PRO A 387 -9.05 54.74 39.13
N ILE A 388 -8.17 53.75 39.30
CA ILE A 388 -7.54 53.36 40.58
C ILE A 388 -8.51 52.65 41.54
N VAL A 389 -9.68 53.23 41.84
CA VAL A 389 -10.63 52.73 42.87
C VAL A 389 -11.66 51.74 42.33
N GLY A 390 -12.00 51.81 41.04
CA GLY A 390 -13.02 50.96 40.41
C GLY A 390 -12.67 49.47 40.36
N THR A 391 -11.42 49.11 40.68
CA THR A 391 -10.95 47.73 40.78
C THR A 391 -11.57 46.96 41.96
N LEU A 392 -11.92 47.67 43.04
CA LEU A 392 -12.58 47.12 44.22
C LEU A 392 -14.10 46.93 44.03
N PHE A 393 -14.68 47.58 43.01
CA PHE A 393 -16.11 47.60 42.70
C PHE A 393 -16.46 46.85 41.41
N ARG A 394 -15.53 46.04 40.90
CA ARG A 394 -15.72 45.15 39.74
C ARG A 394 -15.33 43.73 40.11
N ASN A 395 -16.18 42.77 39.75
CA ASN A 395 -15.89 41.35 39.81
C ASN A 395 -15.74 40.83 38.38
N SER A 396 -14.58 40.28 38.04
CA SER A 396 -14.37 39.69 36.72
C SER A 396 -13.99 38.21 36.85
N SER A 397 -14.77 37.34 36.23
CA SER A 397 -14.44 35.95 36.01
C SER A 397 -13.94 35.77 34.57
N ASN A 398 -12.81 35.08 34.40
CA ASN A 398 -12.29 34.73 33.08
C ASN A 398 -12.19 33.21 33.00
N GLN A 399 -13.02 32.61 32.17
CA GLN A 399 -13.09 31.17 31.95
C GLN A 399 -12.51 30.86 30.56
N LYS A 400 -11.34 30.22 30.53
CA LYS A 400 -10.70 29.75 29.30
C LYS A 400 -10.92 28.26 29.16
N GLU A 401 -11.46 27.79 28.06
CA GLU A 401 -11.72 26.39 27.70
C GLU A 401 -10.88 26.02 26.47
N GLU A 402 -10.02 25.01 26.58
CA GLU A 402 -9.20 24.51 25.47
C GLU A 402 -9.51 23.02 25.24
N THR A 403 -9.90 22.66 24.02
CA THR A 403 -10.15 21.28 23.59
C THR A 403 -9.31 20.93 22.38
N GLU A 404 -8.76 19.72 22.35
CA GLU A 404 -7.99 19.21 21.21
C GLU A 404 -8.63 17.94 20.69
N LEU A 405 -9.03 17.94 19.41
CA LEU A 405 -9.44 16.74 18.69
C LEU A 405 -8.17 16.06 18.17
N VAL A 406 -8.06 14.75 18.32
CA VAL A 406 -6.98 13.94 17.76
C VAL A 406 -7.56 12.69 17.10
N VAL A 407 -7.08 12.38 15.90
CA VAL A 407 -7.41 11.14 15.19
C VAL A 407 -6.16 10.27 15.13
N ILE A 408 -6.24 9.08 15.71
CA ILE A 408 -5.16 8.08 15.71
C ILE A 408 -5.60 6.92 14.83
N VAL A 409 -4.68 6.36 14.05
CA VAL A 409 -4.94 5.17 13.25
C VAL A 409 -3.88 4.12 13.53
N THR A 410 -4.29 2.85 13.54
CA THR A 410 -3.41 1.70 13.74
C THR A 410 -3.82 0.59 12.76
N PRO A 411 -3.05 0.32 11.71
CA PRO A 411 -3.36 -0.77 10.80
C PRO A 411 -2.70 -2.07 11.24
N ARG A 412 -3.33 -3.20 10.92
CA ARG A 412 -2.81 -4.54 11.19
C ARG A 412 -3.02 -5.45 9.98
N ILE A 413 -1.99 -6.16 9.55
CA ILE A 413 -2.12 -7.22 8.54
C ILE A 413 -2.71 -8.44 9.23
N VAL A 414 -3.89 -8.86 8.80
CA VAL A 414 -4.59 -10.02 9.35
C VAL A 414 -4.44 -11.18 8.39
N ARG A 415 -4.05 -12.34 8.94
CA ARG A 415 -4.10 -13.61 8.22
C ARG A 415 -5.35 -14.37 8.64
N PRO A 416 -6.13 -14.93 7.72
CA PRO A 416 -7.25 -15.78 8.08
C PRO A 416 -6.73 -16.99 8.86
N VAL A 417 -7.18 -17.14 10.10
CA VAL A 417 -6.95 -18.36 10.89
C VAL A 417 -7.85 -19.47 10.34
N LYS A 418 -7.28 -20.66 10.15
CA LYS A 418 -8.08 -21.86 9.86
C LYS A 418 -8.95 -22.16 11.09
N PRO A 419 -10.25 -22.42 10.92
CA PRO A 419 -11.18 -22.68 12.03
C PRO A 419 -10.82 -23.93 12.82
#